data_AF-A0A1I4ITH7-F1
#
_entry.id   AF-A0A1I4ITH7-F1
#
_cell.length_a   1.000
_cell.length_b   1.000
_cell.length_c   1.000
_cell.angle_alpha   90.00
_cell.angle_beta   90.00
_cell.angle_gamma   90.00
#
_symmetry.space_group_name_H-M   'P 1'
#
loop_
_entity.id
_entity.type
_entity.pdbx_description
1 polymer ?
#
loop_
_entity_poly.entity_id
_entity_poly.type
_entity_poly.pdbx_seq_one_letter_code
_entity_poly.pdbx_strand_id
1 'polypeptide(L)'
;MRELQTYMKKYHEEMNWEISDDHYEKAKSSLLHNYMLLSTEVAEVAEELRKAFNQTNKLINQGEGEAESFEIAKANIKEDMGKELADCLAYMTKFANYFEIDMEQAFYSKMDEVKQRKNKDIGIRK
;
A
#
# COMPACT_ATOMS: atom_id res chain seq x y z
N MET A 1 -12.22 8.61 -1.64
CA MET A 1 -11.99 7.15 -1.56
C MET A 1 -13.27 6.34 -1.77
N ARG A 2 -14.45 6.85 -1.43
CA ARG A 2 -15.74 6.15 -1.63
C ARG A 2 -16.01 5.69 -3.07
N GLU A 3 -15.66 6.52 -4.06
CA GLU A 3 -15.79 6.15 -5.47
C GLU A 3 -14.93 4.94 -5.83
N LEU A 4 -13.67 4.91 -5.36
CA LEU A 4 -12.77 3.78 -5.57
C LEU A 4 -13.27 2.52 -4.85
N GLN A 5 -13.74 2.64 -3.61
CA GLN A 5 -14.33 1.50 -2.88
C GLN A 5 -15.53 0.92 -3.63
N THR A 6 -16.38 1.79 -4.17
CA THR A 6 -17.57 1.42 -4.96
C THR A 6 -17.18 0.74 -6.27
N TYR A 7 -16.19 1.28 -6.98
CA TYR A 7 -15.63 0.66 -8.18
C TYR A 7 -15.08 -0.73 -7.89
N MET A 8 -14.23 -0.86 -6.86
CA MET A 8 -13.60 -2.13 -6.48
C MET A 8 -14.63 -3.16 -6.02
N LYS A 9 -15.71 -2.75 -5.35
CA LYS A 9 -16.80 -3.65 -4.98
C LYS A 9 -17.40 -4.30 -6.23
N LYS A 10 -17.80 -3.49 -7.22
CA LYS A 10 -18.36 -3.97 -8.49
C LYS A 10 -17.37 -4.84 -9.26
N TYR A 11 -16.11 -4.43 -9.32
CA TYR A 11 -15.06 -5.19 -9.99
C TYR A 11 -14.88 -6.59 -9.36
N HIS A 12 -14.88 -6.71 -8.03
CA HIS A 12 -14.79 -8.00 -7.37
C HIS A 12 -16.03 -8.88 -7.57
N GLU A 13 -17.23 -8.28 -7.56
CA GLU A 13 -18.49 -8.97 -7.89
C GLU A 13 -18.44 -9.54 -9.31
N GLU A 14 -18.04 -8.73 -10.30
CA GLU A 14 -17.90 -9.14 -11.71
C GLU A 14 -16.89 -10.28 -11.90
N MET A 15 -15.81 -10.27 -11.12
CA MET A 15 -14.74 -11.27 -11.18
C MET A 15 -14.99 -12.51 -10.29
N ASN A 16 -16.06 -12.53 -9.49
CA ASN A 16 -16.31 -13.53 -8.44
C ASN A 16 -15.13 -13.65 -7.45
N TRP A 17 -14.54 -12.52 -7.07
CA TRP A 17 -13.37 -12.44 -6.20
C TRP A 17 -13.69 -11.97 -4.79
N GLU A 18 -14.95 -11.89 -4.42
CA GLU A 18 -15.38 -11.46 -3.10
C GLU A 18 -14.83 -12.36 -1.98
N ILE A 19 -14.68 -11.78 -0.78
CA ILE A 19 -14.37 -12.58 0.41
C ILE A 19 -15.65 -13.35 0.77
N SER A 20 -15.55 -14.68 0.84
CA SER A 20 -16.71 -15.54 1.07
C SER A 20 -17.33 -15.30 2.45
N ASP A 21 -18.65 -15.29 2.50
CA ASP A 21 -19.47 -15.13 3.71
C ASP A 21 -20.36 -16.36 4.03
N ASP A 22 -20.32 -17.41 3.18
CA ASP A 22 -21.16 -18.62 3.30
C ASP A 22 -21.18 -19.25 4.72
N HIS A 23 -19.98 -19.53 5.27
CA HIS A 23 -19.82 -20.15 6.59
C HIS A 23 -18.42 -19.88 7.14
N TYR A 24 -18.30 -19.93 8.47
CA TYR A 24 -17.13 -19.46 9.21
C TYR A 24 -15.78 -19.97 8.68
N GLU A 25 -15.62 -21.26 8.41
CA GLU A 25 -14.33 -21.80 7.96
C GLU A 25 -13.92 -21.30 6.57
N LYS A 26 -14.88 -21.13 5.66
CA LYS A 26 -14.59 -20.58 4.33
C LYS A 26 -14.33 -19.08 4.38
N ALA A 27 -15.06 -18.34 5.21
CA ALA A 27 -14.79 -16.93 5.46
C ALA A 27 -13.39 -16.73 6.06
N LYS A 28 -13.03 -17.52 7.08
CA LYS A 28 -11.70 -17.52 7.71
C LYS A 28 -10.60 -17.83 6.69
N SER A 29 -10.76 -18.88 5.90
CA SER A 29 -9.78 -19.25 4.85
C SER A 29 -9.61 -18.13 3.81
N SER A 30 -10.73 -17.55 3.36
CA SER A 30 -10.73 -16.45 2.40
C SER A 30 -10.05 -15.19 2.96
N LEU A 31 -10.35 -14.82 4.21
CA LEU A 31 -9.71 -13.68 4.90
C LEU A 31 -8.20 -13.88 5.04
N LEU A 32 -7.76 -15.06 5.49
CA LEU A 32 -6.34 -15.38 5.63
C LEU A 32 -5.62 -15.37 4.28
N HIS A 33 -6.25 -15.89 3.23
CA HIS A 33 -5.69 -15.86 1.89
C HIS A 33 -5.51 -14.43 1.38
N ASN A 34 -6.53 -13.59 1.50
CA ASN A 34 -6.43 -12.18 1.09
C ASN A 34 -5.42 -11.40 1.95
N TYR A 35 -5.23 -11.78 3.22
CA TYR A 35 -4.21 -11.17 4.07
C TYR A 35 -2.80 -11.56 3.62
N MET A 36 -2.60 -12.82 3.23
CA MET A 36 -1.34 -13.27 2.64
C MET A 36 -1.03 -12.50 1.36
N LEU A 37 -2.03 -12.31 0.47
CA LEU A 37 -1.85 -11.55 -0.76
C LEU A 37 -1.47 -10.10 -0.48
N LEU A 38 -2.22 -9.39 0.40
CA LEU A 38 -1.83 -8.04 0.84
C LEU A 38 -0.40 -7.98 1.38
N SER A 39 0.01 -8.98 2.15
CA SER A 39 1.37 -9.04 2.70
C SER A 39 2.44 -9.21 1.62
N THR A 40 2.11 -9.92 0.54
CA THR A 40 2.97 -10.05 -0.65
C THR A 40 3.13 -8.71 -1.36
N GLU A 41 2.04 -7.99 -1.64
CA GLU A 41 2.12 -6.69 -2.31
C GLU A 41 2.94 -5.67 -1.48
N VAL A 42 2.82 -5.72 -0.15
CA VAL A 42 3.65 -4.89 0.75
C VAL A 42 5.13 -5.27 0.66
N ALA A 43 5.45 -6.55 0.46
CA ALA A 43 6.83 -6.99 0.24
C ALA A 43 7.36 -6.56 -1.13
N GLU A 44 6.51 -6.45 -2.16
CA GLU A 44 6.89 -5.94 -3.48
C GLU A 44 7.20 -4.44 -3.44
N VAL A 45 6.48 -3.65 -2.64
CA VAL A 45 6.88 -2.26 -2.33
C VAL A 45 8.30 -2.21 -1.74
N ALA A 46 8.63 -3.12 -0.83
CA ALA A 46 9.97 -3.19 -0.25
C ALA A 46 11.04 -3.58 -1.29
N GLU A 47 10.70 -4.46 -2.24
CA GLU A 47 11.57 -4.83 -3.35
C GLU A 47 11.86 -3.64 -4.28
N GLU A 48 10.85 -2.82 -4.61
CA GLU A 48 11.06 -1.60 -5.40
C GLU A 48 11.97 -0.59 -4.69
N LEU A 49 11.81 -0.41 -3.37
CA LEU A 49 12.73 0.41 -2.59
C LEU A 49 14.16 -0.14 -2.64
N ARG A 50 14.33 -1.46 -2.50
CA ARG A 50 15.63 -2.12 -2.59
C ARG A 50 16.29 -1.88 -3.95
N LYS A 51 15.52 -1.96 -5.04
CA LYS A 51 15.99 -1.64 -6.40
C LYS A 51 16.49 -0.19 -6.49
N ALA A 52 15.71 0.77 -5.99
CA ALA A 52 16.11 2.18 -6.01
C ALA A 52 17.41 2.44 -5.22
N PHE A 53 17.57 1.84 -4.03
CA PHE A 53 18.79 2.01 -3.24
C PHE A 53 20.00 1.37 -3.91
N ASN A 54 19.86 0.17 -4.47
CA ASN A 54 20.96 -0.48 -5.20
C ASN A 54 21.39 0.33 -6.43
N GLN A 55 20.43 0.90 -7.16
CA GLN A 55 20.74 1.76 -8.29
C GLN A 55 21.45 3.05 -7.85
N THR A 56 20.97 3.69 -6.79
CA THR A 56 21.58 4.89 -6.22
C THR A 56 23.04 4.63 -5.84
N ASN A 57 23.28 3.55 -5.09
CA ASN A 57 24.62 3.14 -4.68
C ASN A 57 25.53 2.84 -5.88
N LYS A 58 24.99 2.22 -6.93
CA LYS A 58 25.74 1.94 -8.16
C LYS A 58 26.20 3.22 -8.85
N LEU A 59 25.34 4.22 -8.97
CA LEU A 59 25.65 5.51 -9.62
C LEU A 59 26.67 6.31 -8.79
N ILE A 60 26.53 6.33 -7.46
CA ILE A 60 27.52 6.95 -6.56
C ILE A 60 28.90 6.29 -6.74
N ASN A 61 28.96 4.97 -6.80
CA ASN A 61 30.21 4.23 -7.04
C ASN A 61 30.82 4.49 -8.43
N GLN A 62 30.05 5.05 -9.36
CA GLN A 62 30.51 5.47 -10.69
C GLN A 62 30.97 6.94 -10.73
N GLY A 63 30.88 7.66 -9.59
CA GLY A 63 31.31 9.05 -9.46
C GLY A 63 30.19 10.08 -9.59
N GLU A 64 28.93 9.64 -9.72
CA GLU A 64 27.78 10.53 -9.79
C GLU A 64 27.44 11.15 -8.42
N GLY A 65 26.80 12.32 -8.43
CA GLY A 65 26.33 12.97 -7.20
C GLY A 65 25.20 12.18 -6.53
N GLU A 66 25.19 12.14 -5.19
CA GLU A 66 24.20 11.38 -4.40
C GLU A 66 22.75 11.80 -4.70
N ALA A 67 22.47 13.10 -4.66
CA ALA A 67 21.12 13.62 -4.89
C ALA A 67 20.61 13.32 -6.31
N GLU A 68 21.47 13.47 -7.32
CA GLU A 68 21.15 13.16 -8.71
C GLU A 68 20.94 11.66 -8.91
N SER A 69 21.81 10.84 -8.32
CA SER A 69 21.71 9.38 -8.34
C SER A 69 20.38 8.89 -7.76
N PHE A 70 19.94 9.48 -6.66
CA PHE A 70 18.69 9.11 -6.01
C PHE A 70 17.45 9.56 -6.81
N GLU A 71 17.48 10.75 -7.42
CA GLU A 71 16.38 11.19 -8.30
C GLU A 71 16.26 10.32 -9.56
N ILE A 72 17.38 9.90 -10.15
CA ILE A 72 17.39 8.94 -11.26
C ILE A 72 16.76 7.61 -10.81
N ALA A 73 17.20 7.06 -9.67
CA ALA A 73 16.67 5.81 -9.15
C ALA A 73 15.16 5.88 -8.85
N LYS A 74 14.69 6.97 -8.22
CA LYS A 74 13.26 7.23 -7.99
C LYS A 74 12.46 7.27 -9.29
N ALA A 75 12.99 7.94 -10.31
CA ALA A 75 12.32 8.01 -11.60
C ALA A 75 12.17 6.63 -12.25
N ASN A 76 13.17 5.77 -12.11
CA ASN A 76 13.16 4.42 -12.71
C ASN A 76 12.18 3.46 -12.04
N ILE A 77 12.01 3.54 -10.71
CA ILE A 77 11.07 2.65 -10.01
C ILE A 77 9.65 3.23 -9.94
N LYS A 78 9.41 4.45 -10.42
CA LYS A 78 8.15 5.19 -10.19
C LYS A 78 6.91 4.44 -10.68
N GLU A 79 7.01 3.83 -11.86
CA GLU A 79 5.88 3.11 -12.46
C GLU A 79 5.56 1.85 -11.66
N ASP A 80 6.58 1.03 -11.38
CA ASP A 80 6.41 -0.24 -10.67
C ASP A 80 5.98 -0.01 -9.21
N MET A 81 6.60 0.95 -8.51
CA MET A 81 6.13 1.43 -7.21
C MET A 81 4.65 1.82 -7.23
N GLY A 82 4.19 2.46 -8.31
CA GLY A 82 2.78 2.81 -8.49
C GLY A 82 1.86 1.59 -8.59
N LYS A 83 2.30 0.52 -9.25
CA LYS A 83 1.58 -0.76 -9.37
C LYS A 83 1.46 -1.44 -8.01
N GLU A 84 2.58 -1.64 -7.32
CA GLU A 84 2.59 -2.34 -6.02
C GLU A 84 1.76 -1.60 -4.95
N LEU A 85 1.80 -0.25 -4.95
CA LEU A 85 0.95 0.56 -4.08
C LEU A 85 -0.54 0.45 -4.45
N ALA A 86 -0.87 0.34 -5.73
CA ALA A 86 -2.23 0.13 -6.18
C ALA A 86 -2.74 -1.28 -5.80
N ASP A 87 -1.91 -2.31 -5.87
CA ASP A 87 -2.25 -3.66 -5.46
C ASP A 87 -2.47 -3.74 -3.93
N CYS A 88 -1.60 -3.09 -3.14
CA CYS A 88 -1.86 -2.89 -1.71
C CYS A 88 -3.24 -2.24 -1.47
N LEU A 89 -3.55 -1.19 -2.23
CA LEU A 89 -4.81 -0.47 -2.09
C LEU A 89 -6.02 -1.31 -2.50
N ALA A 90 -5.88 -2.19 -3.50
CA ALA A 90 -6.92 -3.10 -3.93
C ALA A 90 -7.30 -4.07 -2.80
N TYR A 91 -6.32 -4.70 -2.14
CA TYR A 91 -6.61 -5.60 -1.01
C TYR A 91 -7.10 -4.85 0.23
N MET A 92 -6.55 -3.68 0.57
CA MET A 92 -7.08 -2.86 1.68
C MET A 92 -8.56 -2.50 1.44
N THR A 93 -8.90 -2.13 0.21
CA THR A 93 -10.27 -1.82 -0.20
C THR A 93 -11.16 -3.06 -0.13
N LYS A 94 -10.66 -4.23 -0.51
CA LYS A 94 -11.37 -5.50 -0.41
C LYS A 94 -11.76 -5.83 1.02
N PHE A 95 -10.83 -5.70 1.96
CA PHE A 95 -11.12 -5.86 3.38
C PHE A 95 -12.15 -4.84 3.87
N ALA A 96 -11.98 -3.56 3.51
CA ALA A 96 -12.91 -2.53 3.92
C ALA A 96 -14.33 -2.80 3.42
N ASN A 97 -14.49 -3.25 2.17
CA ASN A 97 -15.79 -3.60 1.61
C ASN A 97 -16.42 -4.80 2.33
N TYR A 98 -15.63 -5.83 2.65
CA TYR A 98 -16.12 -6.99 3.40
C TYR A 98 -16.58 -6.63 4.82
N PHE A 99 -15.87 -5.74 5.51
CA PHE A 99 -16.22 -5.27 6.85
C PHE A 99 -17.16 -4.06 6.86
N GLU A 100 -17.67 -3.64 5.70
CA GLU A 100 -18.55 -2.48 5.53
C GLU A 100 -17.97 -1.17 6.11
N ILE A 101 -16.66 -0.99 5.98
CA ILE A 101 -15.93 0.18 6.46
C ILE A 101 -15.92 1.29 5.40
N ASP A 102 -16.41 2.48 5.74
CA ASP A 102 -16.13 3.71 5.00
C ASP A 102 -14.67 4.12 5.24
N MET A 103 -13.79 3.76 4.30
CA MET A 103 -12.35 4.04 4.43
C MET A 103 -12.03 5.51 4.34
N GLU A 104 -12.83 6.30 3.65
CA GLU A 104 -12.63 7.73 3.56
C GLU A 104 -12.83 8.39 4.92
N GLN A 105 -13.96 8.06 5.56
CA GLN A 105 -14.25 8.55 6.91
C GLN A 105 -13.24 8.01 7.93
N ALA A 106 -12.90 6.72 7.86
CA ALA A 106 -11.93 6.10 8.76
C ALA A 106 -10.56 6.79 8.64
N PHE A 107 -10.11 7.06 7.42
CA PHE A 107 -8.84 7.75 7.17
C PHE A 107 -8.83 9.16 7.76
N TYR A 108 -9.83 9.99 7.45
CA TYR A 108 -9.88 11.36 7.98
C TYR A 108 -9.97 11.40 9.50
N SER A 109 -10.80 10.53 10.10
CA SER A 109 -10.91 10.41 11.55
C SER A 109 -9.56 10.05 12.18
N LYS A 110 -8.82 9.13 11.55
CA LYS A 110 -7.48 8.74 12.01
C LYS A 110 -6.47 9.88 11.88
N MET A 111 -6.51 10.63 10.79
CA MET A 111 -5.60 11.77 10.58
C MET A 111 -5.85 12.88 11.59
N ASP A 112 -7.09 13.13 11.99
CA ASP A 112 -7.42 14.09 13.03
C ASP A 112 -6.93 13.64 14.41
N GLU A 113 -7.04 12.34 14.74
CA GLU A 113 -6.39 11.75 15.92
C GLU A 113 -4.86 11.97 15.87
N VAL A 114 -4.22 11.70 14.73
CA VAL A 114 -2.76 11.85 14.54
C VAL A 114 -2.32 13.30 14.76
N LYS A 115 -3.07 14.30 14.26
CA LYS A 115 -2.75 15.73 14.48
C LYS A 115 -2.67 16.09 15.96
N GLN A 116 -3.51 15.46 16.78
CA GLN A 116 -3.64 15.70 18.22
C GLN A 116 -2.64 14.91 19.08
N ARG A 117 -1.90 13.95 18.49
CA ARG A 117 -0.87 13.20 19.21
C ARG A 117 0.20 14.13 19.75
N LYS A 118 0.52 13.96 21.04
CA LYS A 118 1.56 14.72 21.75
C LYS A 118 2.97 14.16 21.49
N ASN A 119 3.07 12.85 21.21
CA ASN A 119 4.32 12.18 20.85
C ASN A 119 4.54 12.28 19.33
N LYS A 120 4.69 13.51 18.82
CA LYS A 120 5.19 13.69 17.45
C LYS A 120 6.66 13.32 17.47
N ASP A 121 7.12 12.53 16.49
CA ASP A 121 8.55 12.27 16.32
C ASP A 121 9.27 13.62 16.27
N ILE A 122 10.04 13.92 17.32
CA ILE A 122 10.76 15.18 17.43
C ILE A 122 12.02 15.00 16.58
N GLY A 123 12.00 15.57 15.38
CA GLY A 123 13.18 15.60 14.52
C GLY A 123 14.36 16.30 15.21
N ILE A 124 15.58 15.92 14.83
CA ILE A 124 16.81 16.56 15.31
C ILE A 124 16.75 18.06 15.01
N ARG A 125 16.79 18.90 16.05
CA ARG A 125 17.03 20.34 15.89
C ARG A 125 18.48 20.51 15.43
N LYS A 126 18.67 20.97 14.19
CA LYS A 126 19.98 21.44 13.71
C LYS A 126 20.41 22.67 14.47
#